data_AF-A0A960T4I4-F1
#
_entry.id   AF-A0A960T4I4-F1
#
_cell.length_a   1.000
_cell.length_b   1.000
_cell.length_c   1.000
_cell.angle_alpha   90.00
_cell.angle_beta   90.00
_cell.angle_gamma   90.00
#
_symmetry.space_group_name_H-M   'P 1'
#
loop_
_entity.id
_entity.type
_entity.pdbx_description
1 polymer ?
#
loop_
_entity_poly.entity_id
_entity_poly.type
_entity_poly.pdbx_seq_one_letter_code
_entity_poly.pdbx_strand_id
1 'polypeptide(L)'
;LLAENILSIFIQEDSTSSSAVGTPLHIIDFSVEPVADADTDNDGLLDSWERTHFGDLSMGNVDSDGDGASNAAERIARTDPDGPAWRPTRSRLLHRWSFNGTLTDSAGGSDAGIVEVGGNNATLGTNSVTLAGGDKAASDYVLLGNNLIGGRTTPVTIELWATQNQVRVWSRIFDFHQDTDENLFMSWSIAADPNNDRVAWKQAPDPETAAPNGSNAPYTTGTPYHIVMTITPFSDDIANGSRVTVYSAPAGSASLGAARASF
;
A
#
# COMPACT_ATOMS: atom_id res chain seq x y z
N LEU A 1 21.71 -11.10 -4.63
CA LEU A 1 20.49 -11.91 -4.63
C LEU A 1 19.67 -11.48 -5.83
N LEU A 2 19.23 -12.42 -6.66
CA LEU A 2 18.40 -12.12 -7.83
C LEU A 2 17.09 -11.52 -7.31
N ALA A 3 16.79 -10.28 -7.68
CA ALA A 3 15.53 -9.65 -7.31
C ALA A 3 14.40 -10.45 -7.95
N GLU A 4 13.59 -11.12 -7.14
CA GLU A 4 12.37 -11.78 -7.59
C GLU A 4 11.35 -10.69 -7.93
N ASN A 5 10.75 -10.73 -9.12
CA ASN A 5 9.76 -9.73 -9.52
C ASN A 5 8.42 -10.02 -8.84
N ILE A 6 8.32 -9.68 -7.57
CA ILE A 6 7.14 -9.94 -6.76
C ILE A 6 6.20 -8.74 -6.84
N LEU A 7 4.89 -8.95 -6.91
CA LEU A 7 3.89 -7.96 -6.47
C LEU A 7 3.22 -8.55 -5.22
N SER A 8 3.46 -7.92 -4.07
CA SER A 8 2.85 -8.25 -2.79
C SER A 8 1.92 -7.13 -2.37
N ILE A 9 0.74 -7.48 -1.89
CA ILE A 9 -0.16 -6.55 -1.20
C ILE A 9 -0.16 -6.96 0.27
N PHE A 10 0.27 -6.05 1.13
CA PHE A 10 0.21 -6.18 2.58
C PHE A 10 -0.82 -5.22 3.15
N ILE A 11 -1.25 -5.48 4.38
CA ILE A 11 -1.90 -4.49 5.22
C ILE A 11 -0.92 -4.21 6.35
N GLN A 12 -0.58 -2.96 6.59
CA GLN A 12 0.18 -2.55 7.76
C GLN A 12 -0.80 -1.97 8.76
N GLU A 13 -0.93 -2.60 9.91
CA GLU A 13 -1.60 -2.05 11.09
C GLU A 13 -0.43 -1.80 12.07
N ASP A 14 -0.34 -0.63 12.73
CA ASP A 14 0.90 0.19 12.96
C ASP A 14 2.07 -0.30 13.86
N SER A 15 3.31 -0.12 13.39
CA SER A 15 4.60 -0.71 13.84
C SER A 15 5.20 -0.27 15.20
N THR A 16 5.97 -1.16 15.86
CA THR A 16 6.98 -0.78 16.87
C THR A 16 8.39 -1.39 16.58
N SER A 17 9.26 -0.61 15.89
CA SER A 17 10.74 -0.73 15.67
C SER A 17 11.27 -1.68 14.56
N SER A 18 12.35 -1.44 13.77
CA SER A 18 13.23 -0.30 13.45
C SER A 18 13.88 -0.55 12.06
N SER A 19 14.17 0.49 11.26
CA SER A 19 15.30 0.43 10.33
C SER A 19 16.21 1.62 10.61
N ALA A 20 17.49 1.34 10.85
CA ALA A 20 18.43 2.32 11.36
C ALA A 20 18.68 3.45 10.33
N VAL A 21 18.26 4.69 10.63
CA VAL A 21 19.05 5.93 10.45
C VAL A 21 18.48 7.05 11.36
N GLY A 22 19.30 7.49 12.33
CA GLY A 22 19.44 8.87 12.84
C GLY A 22 18.20 9.71 13.21
N THR A 23 17.83 9.69 14.49
CA THR A 23 16.88 10.61 15.17
C THR A 23 17.52 12.01 15.41
N PRO A 24 16.74 13.12 15.58
CA PRO A 24 15.65 13.25 16.55
C PRO A 24 14.28 13.47 15.89
N LEU A 25 13.34 12.58 16.20
CA LEU A 25 11.92 12.93 16.10
C LEU A 25 11.56 13.72 17.36
N HIS A 26 11.22 15.00 17.17
CA HIS A 26 10.50 15.73 18.19
C HIS A 26 9.18 15.02 18.44
N ILE A 27 8.97 14.60 19.67
CA ILE A 27 7.64 14.42 20.23
C ILE A 27 6.99 15.81 20.17
N ILE A 28 6.14 16.04 19.17
CA ILE A 28 5.13 17.08 19.27
C ILE A 28 3.88 16.37 19.77
N ASP A 29 3.71 16.46 21.07
CA ASP A 29 2.44 16.27 21.77
C ASP A 29 1.42 17.23 21.15
N PHE A 30 0.36 16.69 20.54
CA PHE A 30 -0.80 17.47 20.16
C PHE A 30 -2.04 16.68 20.59
N SER A 31 -2.59 17.05 21.75
CA SER A 31 -3.94 16.67 22.11
C SER A 31 -4.90 17.31 21.10
N VAL A 32 -5.34 16.53 20.12
CA VAL A 32 -6.57 16.83 19.40
C VAL A 32 -7.67 16.29 20.30
N GLU A 33 -8.40 17.15 21.02
CA GLU A 33 -9.63 16.74 21.69
C GLU A 33 -10.65 16.33 20.60
N PRO A 34 -10.95 15.02 20.42
CA PRO A 34 -12.13 14.61 19.67
C PRO A 34 -13.32 14.74 20.64
N VAL A 35 -14.54 14.41 20.22
CA VAL A 35 -15.69 14.31 21.15
C VAL A 35 -15.23 13.61 22.43
N ALA A 36 -15.39 14.24 23.59
CA ALA A 36 -14.94 13.71 24.88
C ALA A 36 -15.51 12.30 25.09
N ASP A 37 -14.74 11.30 24.69
CA ASP A 37 -14.98 9.90 24.97
C ASP A 37 -14.31 9.68 26.32
N ALA A 38 -15.11 9.25 27.30
CA ALA A 38 -14.64 9.12 28.66
C ALA A 38 -13.62 7.99 28.76
N ASP A 39 -12.71 8.11 29.70
CA ASP A 39 -11.89 7.01 30.22
C ASP A 39 -12.34 6.87 31.69
N THR A 40 -13.42 6.12 31.91
CA THR A 40 -14.12 6.09 33.20
C THR A 40 -13.26 5.45 34.29
N ASP A 41 -12.44 4.47 33.94
CA ASP A 41 -11.57 3.72 34.86
C ASP A 41 -10.10 4.20 34.85
N ASN A 42 -9.76 5.19 34.00
CA ASN A 42 -8.48 5.88 33.91
C ASN A 42 -7.30 4.96 33.57
N ASP A 43 -7.52 4.04 32.64
CA ASP A 43 -6.52 3.05 32.25
C ASP A 43 -5.83 3.40 30.91
N GLY A 44 -6.26 4.48 30.26
CA GLY A 44 -5.73 4.97 28.98
C GLY A 44 -6.46 4.44 27.74
N LEU A 45 -7.55 3.69 27.93
CA LEU A 45 -8.48 3.27 26.89
C LEU A 45 -9.70 4.20 26.87
N LEU A 46 -10.45 4.17 25.77
CA LEU A 46 -11.66 4.98 25.63
C LEU A 46 -12.89 4.09 25.85
N ASP A 47 -13.84 4.57 26.66
CA ASP A 47 -15.08 3.87 27.04
C ASP A 47 -15.82 3.26 25.83
N SER A 48 -15.91 4.01 24.72
CA SER A 48 -16.63 3.55 23.53
C SER A 48 -15.87 2.44 22.79
N TRP A 49 -14.54 2.49 22.82
CA TRP A 49 -13.68 1.48 22.22
C TRP A 49 -13.73 0.19 23.04
N GLU A 50 -13.58 0.28 24.35
CA GLU A 50 -13.66 -0.88 25.25
C GLU A 50 -15.01 -1.60 25.15
N ARG A 51 -16.14 -0.86 25.15
CA ARG A 51 -17.47 -1.47 24.96
C ARG A 51 -17.65 -2.13 23.61
N THR A 52 -16.96 -1.66 22.57
CA THR A 52 -17.03 -2.24 21.23
C THR A 52 -16.27 -3.56 21.16
N HIS A 53 -15.10 -3.64 21.80
CA HIS A 53 -14.19 -4.79 21.70
C HIS A 53 -14.38 -5.82 22.82
N PHE A 54 -14.66 -5.38 24.05
CA PHE A 54 -14.76 -6.25 25.24
C PHE A 54 -16.16 -6.30 25.85
N GLY A 55 -17.04 -5.36 25.50
CA GLY A 55 -18.43 -5.32 25.95
C GLY A 55 -18.64 -4.68 27.33
N ASP A 56 -17.57 -4.36 28.06
CA ASP A 56 -17.56 -3.61 29.31
C ASP A 56 -16.28 -2.75 29.44
N LEU A 57 -16.09 -2.12 30.60
CA LEU A 57 -14.95 -1.23 30.93
C LEU A 57 -13.98 -1.91 31.91
N SER A 58 -13.92 -3.24 31.93
CA SER A 58 -13.09 -3.98 32.89
C SER A 58 -11.73 -4.39 32.31
N MET A 59 -11.60 -4.30 30.99
CA MET A 59 -10.41 -4.76 30.29
C MET A 59 -9.37 -3.64 30.26
N GLY A 60 -8.37 -3.78 31.12
CA GLY A 60 -7.29 -2.81 31.24
C GLY A 60 -6.42 -2.67 29.98
N ASN A 61 -5.52 -1.69 29.94
CA ASN A 61 -4.44 -1.60 28.95
C ASN A 61 -3.37 -2.71 29.10
N VAL A 62 -3.78 -3.95 28.82
CA VAL A 62 -2.96 -5.17 28.84
C VAL A 62 -2.86 -5.74 27.42
N ASP A 63 -2.05 -6.79 27.29
CA ASP A 63 -2.02 -7.63 26.10
C ASP A 63 -3.08 -8.74 26.25
N SER A 64 -4.29 -8.51 25.71
CA SER A 64 -5.46 -9.35 26.00
C SER A 64 -5.46 -10.67 25.22
N ASP A 65 -4.91 -10.67 24.01
CA ASP A 65 -4.92 -11.79 23.07
C ASP A 65 -3.54 -12.47 22.91
N GLY A 66 -2.54 -12.05 23.71
CA GLY A 66 -1.26 -12.75 23.87
C GLY A 66 -0.29 -12.43 22.75
N ASP A 67 -0.21 -11.14 22.46
CA ASP A 67 0.11 -10.55 21.21
C ASP A 67 1.43 -9.82 21.10
N GLY A 68 1.86 -9.32 22.24
CA GLY A 68 2.97 -8.42 22.35
C GLY A 68 2.57 -6.96 22.12
N ALA A 69 1.36 -6.67 21.63
CA ALA A 69 0.75 -5.35 21.70
C ALA A 69 -0.19 -5.24 22.90
N SER A 70 -0.30 -4.04 23.46
CA SER A 70 -1.28 -3.73 24.49
C SER A 70 -2.55 -3.18 23.85
N ASN A 71 -3.70 -3.31 24.51
CA ASN A 71 -4.98 -2.76 24.06
C ASN A 71 -4.89 -1.29 23.63
N ALA A 72 -4.08 -0.46 24.30
CA ALA A 72 -3.88 0.93 23.87
C ALA A 72 -3.10 1.03 22.56
N ALA A 73 -2.07 0.21 22.36
CA ALA A 73 -1.33 0.14 21.11
C ALA A 73 -2.24 -0.35 19.97
N GLU A 74 -3.12 -1.31 20.26
CA GLU A 74 -4.10 -1.84 19.31
C GLU A 74 -5.21 -0.86 18.98
N ARG A 75 -5.71 -0.11 19.98
CA ARG A 75 -6.64 1.01 19.79
C ARG A 75 -6.06 2.06 18.85
N ILE A 76 -4.79 2.42 19.05
CA ILE A 76 -4.06 3.37 18.20
C ILE A 76 -3.85 2.79 16.80
N ALA A 77 -3.45 1.53 16.70
CA ALA A 77 -3.19 0.83 15.44
C ALA A 77 -4.45 0.39 14.68
N ARG A 78 -5.62 0.50 15.31
CA ARG A 78 -6.92 -0.02 14.86
C ARG A 78 -6.88 -1.53 14.54
N THR A 79 -6.18 -2.29 15.37
CA THR A 79 -6.14 -3.76 15.31
C THR A 79 -7.22 -4.38 16.21
N ASP A 80 -7.34 -5.70 16.19
CA ASP A 80 -8.34 -6.44 16.97
C ASP A 80 -7.74 -6.94 18.30
N PRO A 81 -8.09 -6.33 19.45
CA PRO A 81 -7.50 -6.69 20.73
C PRO A 81 -7.97 -8.02 21.32
N ASP A 82 -8.85 -8.75 20.63
CA ASP A 82 -9.20 -10.15 20.94
C ASP A 82 -8.68 -11.10 19.84
N GLY A 83 -7.81 -10.60 18.94
CA GLY A 83 -7.49 -11.22 17.66
C GLY A 83 -5.99 -11.35 17.37
N PRO A 84 -5.33 -12.46 17.76
CA PRO A 84 -3.86 -12.61 17.73
C PRO A 84 -3.23 -12.67 16.34
N ALA A 85 -4.05 -12.58 15.29
CA ALA A 85 -3.61 -12.57 13.90
C ALA A 85 -3.34 -11.15 13.37
N TRP A 86 -3.83 -10.11 14.04
CA TRP A 86 -3.81 -8.73 13.59
C TRP A 86 -3.17 -7.85 14.65
N ARG A 87 -1.90 -7.52 14.47
CA ARG A 87 -1.11 -6.81 15.49
C ARG A 87 -0.46 -5.57 14.91
N PRO A 88 -0.28 -4.52 15.71
CA PRO A 88 0.44 -3.30 15.32
C PRO A 88 1.84 -3.62 14.73
N THR A 89 2.51 -4.66 15.20
CA THR A 89 3.88 -4.95 14.76
C THR A 89 4.00 -5.81 13.51
N ARG A 90 2.89 -6.24 12.89
CA ARG A 90 2.94 -7.26 11.84
C ARG A 90 1.96 -7.01 10.70
N SER A 91 2.51 -6.68 9.54
CA SER A 91 1.72 -6.64 8.31
C SER A 91 1.25 -8.04 7.91
N ARG A 92 -0.03 -8.17 7.54
CA ARG A 92 -0.55 -9.41 6.94
C ARG A 92 -0.37 -9.39 5.44
N LEU A 93 0.32 -10.39 4.89
CA LEU A 93 0.36 -10.61 3.45
C LEU A 93 -1.02 -11.06 2.98
N LEU A 94 -1.65 -10.27 2.11
CA LEU A 94 -2.95 -10.60 1.53
C LEU A 94 -2.81 -11.39 0.25
N HIS A 95 -1.98 -10.89 -0.66
CA HIS A 95 -1.83 -11.42 -2.01
C HIS A 95 -0.37 -11.37 -2.41
N ARG A 96 0.07 -12.39 -3.16
CA ARG A 96 1.43 -12.47 -3.69
C ARG A 96 1.48 -13.17 -5.03
N TRP A 97 1.82 -12.40 -6.05
CA TRP A 97 2.16 -12.88 -7.39
C TRP A 97 3.66 -12.71 -7.63
N SER A 98 4.40 -13.82 -7.65
CA SER A 98 5.85 -13.80 -7.88
C SER A 98 6.25 -13.92 -9.36
N PHE A 99 5.30 -14.25 -10.24
CA PHE A 99 5.51 -14.46 -11.67
C PHE A 99 6.66 -15.42 -12.02
N ASN A 100 6.94 -16.39 -11.15
CA ASN A 100 8.00 -17.38 -11.31
C ASN A 100 7.57 -18.54 -12.21
N GLY A 101 7.24 -18.25 -13.47
CA GLY A 101 6.71 -19.23 -14.42
C GLY A 101 5.23 -19.57 -14.21
N THR A 102 4.55 -18.90 -13.28
CA THR A 102 3.12 -19.08 -12.99
C THR A 102 2.46 -17.72 -12.74
N LEU A 103 1.13 -17.65 -12.86
CA LEU A 103 0.32 -16.48 -12.49
C LEU A 103 -0.36 -16.65 -11.11
N THR A 104 0.06 -17.65 -10.33
CA THR A 104 -0.61 -18.03 -9.08
C THR A 104 -0.45 -16.97 -8.00
N ASP A 105 -1.53 -16.71 -7.28
CA ASP A 105 -1.52 -15.98 -6.02
C ASP A 105 -1.25 -16.93 -4.86
N SER A 106 0.00 -16.94 -4.42
CA SER A 106 0.47 -17.85 -3.36
C SER A 106 -0.07 -17.52 -1.97
N ALA A 107 -0.74 -16.38 -1.77
CA ALA A 107 -1.23 -15.95 -0.47
C ALA A 107 -2.76 -15.85 -0.40
N GLY A 108 -3.39 -15.18 -1.36
CA GLY A 108 -4.81 -14.83 -1.29
C GLY A 108 -5.73 -15.65 -2.20
N GLY A 109 -5.18 -16.57 -3.00
CA GLY A 109 -5.95 -17.42 -3.91
C GLY A 109 -6.60 -16.71 -5.09
N SER A 110 -6.27 -15.44 -5.34
CA SER A 110 -6.71 -14.68 -6.52
C SER A 110 -5.69 -14.83 -7.66
N ASP A 111 -5.60 -16.02 -8.25
CA ASP A 111 -4.70 -16.27 -9.37
C ASP A 111 -4.91 -15.24 -10.49
N ALA A 112 -3.80 -14.65 -10.96
CA ALA A 112 -3.86 -13.65 -12.01
C ALA A 112 -4.13 -14.29 -13.38
N GLY A 113 -4.66 -13.48 -14.30
CA GLY A 113 -4.86 -13.85 -15.70
C GLY A 113 -4.22 -12.84 -16.64
N ILE A 114 -3.72 -13.30 -17.78
CA ILE A 114 -3.39 -12.41 -18.89
C ILE A 114 -4.67 -12.16 -19.68
N VAL A 115 -5.00 -10.88 -19.88
CA VAL A 115 -6.12 -10.45 -20.70
C VAL A 115 -5.61 -10.08 -22.09
N GLU A 116 -6.02 -10.86 -23.07
CA GLU A 116 -5.71 -10.66 -24.49
C GLU A 116 -6.64 -9.58 -25.07
N VAL A 117 -6.06 -8.44 -25.44
CA VAL A 117 -6.77 -7.31 -26.03
C VAL A 117 -6.42 -7.16 -27.51
N GLY A 118 -5.16 -7.37 -27.87
CA GLY A 118 -4.70 -7.18 -29.25
C GLY A 118 -3.35 -7.82 -29.54
N GLY A 119 -2.60 -7.24 -30.47
CA GLY A 119 -1.34 -7.83 -30.95
C GLY A 119 -0.10 -7.51 -30.11
N ASN A 120 -0.22 -6.62 -29.12
CA ASN A 120 0.90 -6.31 -28.22
C ASN A 120 0.80 -7.21 -26.98
N ASN A 121 1.41 -8.38 -27.09
CA ASN A 121 1.19 -9.47 -26.16
C ASN A 121 1.79 -9.23 -24.76
N ALA A 122 1.16 -9.80 -23.75
CA ALA A 122 1.78 -10.06 -22.45
C ALA A 122 2.33 -11.48 -22.42
N THR A 123 3.58 -11.66 -22.00
CA THR A 123 4.24 -12.97 -22.00
C THR A 123 4.75 -13.32 -20.62
N LEU A 124 4.25 -14.42 -20.06
CA LEU A 124 4.78 -15.01 -18.83
C LEU A 124 6.15 -15.64 -19.09
N GLY A 125 7.17 -15.10 -18.45
CA GLY A 125 8.52 -15.65 -18.40
C GLY A 125 8.74 -16.51 -17.15
N THR A 126 9.99 -16.86 -16.89
CA THR A 126 10.37 -17.71 -15.75
C THR A 126 10.37 -16.99 -14.40
N ASN A 127 10.36 -15.65 -14.39
CA ASN A 127 10.49 -14.81 -13.19
C ASN A 127 9.77 -13.46 -13.29
N SER A 128 8.96 -13.26 -14.34
CA SER A 128 8.30 -11.99 -14.65
C SER A 128 7.23 -12.19 -15.70
N VAL A 129 6.34 -11.21 -15.83
CA VAL A 129 5.52 -11.01 -17.04
C VAL A 129 6.09 -9.84 -17.81
N THR A 130 6.39 -10.04 -19.10
CA THR A 130 6.78 -8.96 -20.00
C THR A 130 5.55 -8.44 -20.72
N LEU A 131 5.29 -7.14 -20.59
CA LEU A 131 4.24 -6.44 -21.33
C LEU A 131 4.88 -5.75 -22.54
N ALA A 132 4.44 -6.08 -23.76
CA ALA A 132 4.95 -5.43 -24.96
C ALA A 132 4.64 -3.92 -24.98
N GLY A 133 3.51 -3.54 -24.39
CA GLY A 133 3.02 -2.17 -24.33
C GLY A 133 2.67 -1.60 -25.71
N GLY A 134 2.04 -0.42 -25.72
CA GLY A 134 1.51 0.18 -26.94
C GLY A 134 0.15 0.80 -26.69
N ASP A 135 -0.63 0.96 -27.75
CA ASP A 135 -1.97 1.54 -27.64
C ASP A 135 -2.86 0.69 -26.74
N LYS A 136 -3.65 1.34 -25.88
CA LYS A 136 -4.56 0.68 -24.93
C LYS A 136 -5.48 -0.34 -25.62
N ALA A 137 -5.95 -0.04 -26.83
CA ALA A 137 -6.86 -0.90 -27.57
C ALA A 137 -6.20 -2.13 -28.21
N ALA A 138 -4.87 -2.24 -28.13
CA ALA A 138 -4.11 -3.33 -28.74
C ALA A 138 -3.13 -4.00 -27.76
N SER A 139 -3.13 -3.59 -26.49
CA SER A 139 -2.14 -4.03 -25.51
C SER A 139 -2.76 -4.85 -24.40
N ASP A 140 -2.19 -6.02 -24.20
CA ASP A 140 -2.57 -6.94 -23.14
C ASP A 140 -2.12 -6.42 -21.78
N TYR A 141 -2.73 -6.97 -20.75
CA TYR A 141 -2.39 -6.66 -19.36
C TYR A 141 -2.60 -7.88 -18.46
N VAL A 142 -2.01 -7.82 -17.27
CA VAL A 142 -2.24 -8.82 -16.22
C VAL A 142 -3.38 -8.32 -15.34
N LEU A 143 -4.47 -9.10 -15.28
CA LEU A 143 -5.56 -8.90 -14.34
C LEU A 143 -5.30 -9.72 -13.08
N LEU A 144 -5.14 -9.05 -11.95
CA LEU A 144 -4.85 -9.70 -10.65
C LEU A 144 -6.10 -10.27 -9.97
N GLY A 145 -7.27 -9.83 -10.38
CA GLY A 145 -8.56 -10.22 -9.81
C GLY A 145 -9.37 -9.03 -9.30
N ASN A 146 -10.42 -9.33 -8.55
CA ASN A 146 -11.39 -8.35 -8.06
C ASN A 146 -11.40 -8.33 -6.53
N ASN A 147 -11.73 -7.18 -5.95
CA ASN A 147 -11.91 -7.01 -4.50
C ASN A 147 -10.70 -7.44 -3.65
N LEU A 148 -9.48 -7.26 -4.16
CA LEU A 148 -8.23 -7.66 -3.52
C LEU A 148 -8.01 -7.02 -2.13
N ILE A 149 -8.57 -5.82 -1.93
CA ILE A 149 -8.43 -5.07 -0.68
C ILE A 149 -9.66 -5.23 0.23
N GLY A 150 -10.79 -5.76 -0.28
CA GLY A 150 -11.93 -6.13 0.55
C GLY A 150 -12.67 -4.98 1.25
N GLY A 151 -12.53 -3.73 0.76
CA GLY A 151 -13.18 -2.55 1.36
C GLY A 151 -12.65 -2.17 2.75
N ARG A 152 -11.39 -2.54 3.06
CA ARG A 152 -10.78 -2.33 4.37
C ARG A 152 -10.51 -0.85 4.66
N THR A 153 -10.61 -0.50 5.94
CA THR A 153 -10.36 0.83 6.50
C THR A 153 -9.07 0.90 7.31
N THR A 154 -8.16 -0.06 7.09
CA THR A 154 -6.84 -0.13 7.71
C THR A 154 -5.73 0.10 6.66
N PRO A 155 -4.51 0.51 7.07
CA PRO A 155 -3.48 0.88 6.10
C PRO A 155 -3.05 -0.27 5.19
N VAL A 156 -2.92 0.01 3.90
CA VAL A 156 -2.54 -0.98 2.88
C VAL A 156 -1.15 -0.64 2.34
N THR A 157 -0.34 -1.65 2.07
CA THR A 157 0.94 -1.52 1.37
C THR A 157 0.90 -2.33 0.09
N ILE A 158 1.28 -1.70 -1.02
CA ILE A 158 1.49 -2.35 -2.31
C ILE A 158 3.01 -2.31 -2.55
N GLU A 159 3.63 -3.48 -2.67
CA GLU A 159 5.05 -3.63 -2.92
C GLU A 159 5.25 -4.37 -4.23
N LEU A 160 6.09 -3.83 -5.12
CA LEU A 160 6.40 -4.49 -6.38
C LEU A 160 7.81 -4.25 -6.89
N TRP A 161 8.25 -5.17 -7.74
CA TRP A 161 9.43 -4.98 -8.58
C TRP A 161 9.02 -4.91 -10.04
N ALA A 162 9.43 -3.86 -10.72
CA ALA A 162 9.11 -3.66 -12.13
C ALA A 162 10.22 -2.89 -12.86
N THR A 163 10.26 -3.05 -14.19
CA THR A 163 11.25 -2.42 -15.07
C THR A 163 10.56 -1.67 -16.20
N GLN A 164 10.90 -0.41 -16.39
CA GLN A 164 10.54 0.29 -17.62
C GLN A 164 11.56 -0.04 -18.72
N ASN A 165 11.16 -0.80 -19.74
CA ASN A 165 12.06 -1.13 -20.85
C ASN A 165 12.21 0.01 -21.86
N GLN A 166 11.14 0.79 -22.04
CA GLN A 166 11.10 1.91 -22.98
C GLN A 166 10.16 2.99 -22.45
N VAL A 167 10.55 4.27 -22.61
CA VAL A 167 9.68 5.41 -22.29
C VAL A 167 8.59 5.53 -23.35
N ARG A 168 7.33 5.51 -22.91
CA ARG A 168 6.16 5.74 -23.77
C ARG A 168 5.15 6.62 -23.04
N VAL A 169 4.33 7.31 -23.82
CA VAL A 169 3.21 8.10 -23.30
C VAL A 169 2.23 7.14 -22.61
N TRP A 170 1.81 7.48 -21.38
CA TRP A 170 0.89 6.66 -20.56
C TRP A 170 1.37 5.22 -20.31
N SER A 171 2.61 5.08 -19.86
CA SER A 171 3.18 3.79 -19.43
C SER A 171 2.79 3.49 -17.99
N ARG A 172 1.70 2.74 -17.77
CA ARG A 172 1.22 2.38 -16.42
C ARG A 172 2.03 1.24 -15.80
N ILE A 173 2.20 1.29 -14.49
CA ILE A 173 2.75 0.21 -13.65
C ILE A 173 1.59 -0.66 -13.16
N PHE A 174 0.59 -0.02 -12.55
CA PHE A 174 -0.67 -0.64 -12.15
C PHE A 174 -1.80 0.40 -12.24
N ASP A 175 -3.02 -0.12 -12.27
CA ASP A 175 -4.27 0.64 -12.24
C ASP A 175 -5.29 -0.20 -11.45
N PHE A 176 -5.64 0.27 -10.26
CA PHE A 176 -6.70 -0.32 -9.42
C PHE A 176 -7.90 0.60 -9.49
N HIS A 177 -9.05 0.06 -9.88
CA HIS A 177 -10.24 0.88 -10.04
C HIS A 177 -11.53 0.09 -9.78
N GLN A 178 -12.56 0.79 -9.33
CA GLN A 178 -13.95 0.36 -9.52
C GLN A 178 -14.48 0.96 -10.84
N ASP A 179 -14.17 2.23 -11.09
CA ASP A 179 -14.55 2.98 -12.28
C ASP A 179 -13.60 4.18 -12.49
N THR A 180 -14.01 5.17 -13.29
CA THR A 180 -13.21 6.37 -13.58
C THR A 180 -13.23 7.44 -12.48
N ASP A 181 -14.09 7.28 -11.49
CA ASP A 181 -14.24 8.17 -10.35
C ASP A 181 -13.71 7.57 -9.04
N GLU A 182 -13.46 6.25 -9.01
CA GLU A 182 -12.81 5.53 -7.91
C GLU A 182 -11.62 4.72 -8.44
N ASN A 183 -10.43 5.30 -8.40
CA ASN A 183 -9.20 4.66 -8.88
C ASN A 183 -7.91 5.14 -8.19
N LEU A 184 -6.94 4.23 -8.16
CA LEU A 184 -5.57 4.46 -7.75
C LEU A 184 -4.66 3.90 -8.85
N PHE A 185 -3.81 4.75 -9.41
CA PHE A 185 -2.89 4.31 -10.45
C PHE A 185 -1.49 4.92 -10.29
N MET A 186 -0.53 4.24 -10.90
CA MET A 186 0.85 4.67 -10.99
C MET A 186 1.37 4.45 -12.40
N SER A 187 2.10 5.43 -12.94
CA SER A 187 2.72 5.36 -14.26
C SER A 187 4.21 5.63 -14.19
N TRP A 188 5.00 4.94 -15.01
CA TRP A 188 6.39 5.29 -15.27
C TRP A 188 6.52 6.65 -15.95
N SER A 189 5.65 6.92 -16.93
CA SER A 189 5.67 8.16 -17.71
C SER A 189 4.29 8.44 -18.32
N ILE A 190 3.79 9.67 -18.19
CA ILE A 190 2.56 10.13 -18.85
C ILE A 190 2.83 10.87 -20.17
N ALA A 191 4.10 11.18 -20.44
CA ALA A 191 4.58 11.79 -21.68
C ALA A 191 5.76 10.98 -22.25
N ALA A 192 6.27 11.38 -23.42
CA ALA A 192 7.53 10.86 -23.97
C ALA A 192 8.75 11.46 -23.24
N ASP A 193 8.68 11.51 -21.90
CA ASP A 193 9.66 12.10 -21.00
C ASP A 193 9.81 11.18 -19.78
N PRO A 194 11.02 10.62 -19.52
CA PRO A 194 11.27 9.77 -18.35
C PRO A 194 11.16 10.51 -17.00
N ASN A 195 11.09 11.83 -17.00
CA ASN A 195 10.98 12.65 -15.80
C ASN A 195 9.52 13.00 -15.46
N ASN A 196 8.56 12.49 -16.21
CA ASN A 196 7.15 12.89 -16.11
C ASN A 196 6.29 11.68 -15.74
N ASP A 197 6.53 11.13 -14.55
CA ASP A 197 5.71 10.08 -13.95
C ASP A 197 4.45 10.66 -13.29
N ARG A 198 3.51 9.79 -12.92
CA ARG A 198 2.32 10.20 -12.19
C ARG A 198 1.84 9.11 -11.25
N VAL A 199 1.46 9.54 -10.05
CA VAL A 199 0.77 8.74 -9.04
C VAL A 199 -0.46 9.54 -8.62
N ALA A 200 -1.64 8.93 -8.69
CA ALA A 200 -2.87 9.63 -8.37
C ALA A 200 -3.88 8.70 -7.72
N TRP A 201 -4.70 9.29 -6.85
CA TRP A 201 -5.86 8.70 -6.20
C TRP A 201 -7.08 9.54 -6.55
N LYS A 202 -8.19 8.89 -6.87
CA LYS A 202 -9.48 9.54 -7.06
C LYS A 202 -10.54 8.73 -6.36
N GLN A 203 -11.35 9.42 -5.56
CA GLN A 203 -12.50 8.85 -4.89
C GLN A 203 -13.64 9.86 -4.94
N ALA A 204 -14.72 9.52 -5.63
CA ALA A 204 -15.91 10.36 -5.66
C ALA A 204 -16.49 10.57 -4.25
N PRO A 205 -17.05 11.75 -3.94
CA PRO A 205 -17.24 12.91 -4.83
C PRO A 205 -16.04 13.85 -4.92
N ASP A 206 -14.94 13.53 -4.25
CA ASP A 206 -13.77 14.41 -4.17
C ASP A 206 -12.99 14.43 -5.49
N PRO A 207 -12.33 15.56 -5.82
CA PRO A 207 -11.46 15.62 -6.97
C PRO A 207 -10.27 14.66 -6.81
N GLU A 208 -9.64 14.31 -7.93
CA GLU A 208 -8.40 13.54 -7.92
C GLU A 208 -7.32 14.27 -7.11
N THR A 209 -6.66 13.53 -6.22
CA THR A 209 -5.45 13.94 -5.52
C THR A 209 -4.25 13.25 -6.15
N ALA A 210 -3.17 13.99 -6.33
CA ALA A 210 -1.96 13.48 -6.95
C ALA A 210 -0.74 14.24 -6.43
N ALA A 211 0.39 13.54 -6.34
CA ALA A 211 1.68 14.21 -6.24
C ALA A 211 1.93 15.03 -7.52
N PRO A 212 2.76 16.09 -7.46
CA PRO A 212 3.24 16.74 -8.67
C PRO A 212 3.82 15.71 -9.66
N ASN A 213 3.48 15.82 -10.94
CA ASN A 213 4.05 14.92 -11.94
C ASN A 213 5.58 14.98 -11.91
N GLY A 214 6.24 13.85 -12.05
CA GLY A 214 7.69 13.74 -11.93
C GLY A 214 8.22 13.53 -10.52
N SER A 215 7.35 13.41 -9.50
CA SER A 215 7.79 13.27 -8.11
C SER A 215 8.48 11.93 -7.80
N ASN A 216 8.10 10.84 -8.48
CA ASN A 216 8.80 9.56 -8.27
C ASN A 216 9.92 9.32 -9.28
N ALA A 217 9.80 9.91 -10.47
CA ALA A 217 10.83 9.96 -11.51
C ALA A 217 12.14 10.64 -11.05
N PRO A 218 13.25 10.51 -11.78
CA PRO A 218 13.43 9.66 -12.97
C PRO A 218 13.62 8.18 -12.64
N TYR A 219 13.20 7.34 -13.59
CA TYR A 219 13.55 5.93 -13.63
C TYR A 219 14.57 5.66 -14.74
N THR A 220 15.56 4.84 -14.44
CA THR A 220 16.52 4.38 -15.46
C THR A 220 15.90 3.20 -16.21
N THR A 221 15.74 3.32 -17.53
CA THR A 221 15.20 2.21 -18.33
C THR A 221 16.08 0.98 -18.27
N GLY A 222 15.47 -0.21 -18.35
CA GLY A 222 16.17 -1.49 -18.21
C GLY A 222 16.70 -1.78 -16.80
N THR A 223 16.53 -0.87 -15.85
CA THR A 223 16.87 -1.09 -14.45
C THR A 223 15.62 -1.54 -13.69
N PRO A 224 15.66 -2.66 -12.96
CA PRO A 224 14.56 -3.05 -12.09
C PRO A 224 14.50 -2.09 -10.90
N TYR A 225 13.29 -1.63 -10.56
CA TYR A 225 13.02 -0.83 -9.37
C TYR A 225 12.20 -1.63 -8.37
N HIS A 226 12.57 -1.50 -7.10
CA HIS A 226 11.71 -1.84 -5.96
C HIS A 226 10.85 -0.63 -5.65
N ILE A 227 9.54 -0.81 -5.66
CA ILE A 227 8.56 0.25 -5.46
C ILE A 227 7.63 -0.20 -4.33
N VAL A 228 7.45 0.68 -3.36
CA VAL A 228 6.50 0.49 -2.26
C VAL A 228 5.57 1.68 -2.21
N MET A 229 4.28 1.41 -2.15
CA MET A 229 3.23 2.40 -1.93
C MET A 229 2.49 2.05 -0.66
N THR A 230 2.42 2.98 0.28
CA THR A 230 1.54 2.87 1.45
C THR A 230 0.31 3.74 1.25
N ILE A 231 -0.83 3.23 1.68
CA ILE A 231 -2.14 3.89 1.65
C ILE A 231 -2.62 3.90 3.09
N THR A 232 -2.62 5.06 3.70
CA THR A 232 -3.09 5.24 5.08
C THR A 232 -4.47 5.90 5.02
N PRO A 233 -5.55 5.20 5.41
CA PRO A 233 -6.88 5.78 5.43
C PRO A 233 -6.98 6.89 6.48
N PHE A 234 -8.15 7.55 6.55
CA PHE A 234 -8.48 8.57 7.54
C PHE A 234 -7.92 8.23 8.93
N SER A 235 -7.14 9.17 9.47
CA SER A 235 -6.49 9.11 10.79
C SER A 235 -6.55 10.51 11.41
N ASP A 236 -6.07 10.66 12.63
CA ASP A 236 -6.08 11.95 13.32
C ASP A 236 -5.31 13.05 12.53
N ASP A 237 -4.32 12.64 11.71
CA ASP A 237 -3.54 13.51 10.81
C ASP A 237 -4.10 13.60 9.38
N ILE A 238 -5.19 12.91 9.07
CA ILE A 238 -5.80 12.83 7.74
C ILE A 238 -7.29 13.10 7.91
N ALA A 239 -7.67 14.38 7.89
CA ALA A 239 -9.05 14.81 8.17
C ALA A 239 -10.10 14.29 7.16
N ASN A 240 -9.70 13.92 5.94
CA ASN A 240 -10.56 13.29 4.93
C ASN A 240 -9.71 12.46 3.95
N GLY A 241 -10.28 11.36 3.44
CA GLY A 241 -9.65 10.52 2.41
C GLY A 241 -8.56 9.59 2.93
N SER A 242 -7.57 9.32 2.09
CA SER A 242 -6.40 8.49 2.40
C SER A 242 -5.13 9.22 1.98
N ARG A 243 -4.06 9.07 2.76
CA ARG A 243 -2.70 9.50 2.38
C ARG A 243 -2.02 8.41 1.58
N VAL A 244 -1.50 8.77 0.42
CA VAL A 244 -0.70 7.87 -0.41
C VAL A 244 0.76 8.30 -0.32
N THR A 245 1.64 7.38 0.08
CA THR A 245 3.09 7.63 0.14
C THR A 245 3.82 6.61 -0.73
N VAL A 246 4.74 7.09 -1.57
CA VAL A 246 5.49 6.25 -2.50
C VAL A 246 6.98 6.30 -2.18
N TYR A 247 7.59 5.13 -2.20
CA TYR A 247 9.02 4.90 -2.06
C TYR A 247 9.50 4.13 -3.27
N SER A 248 10.65 4.50 -3.81
CA SER A 248 11.25 3.73 -4.90
C SER A 248 12.77 3.87 -4.93
N ALA A 249 13.43 2.76 -5.27
CA ALA A 249 14.86 2.72 -5.51
C ALA A 249 15.18 1.62 -6.55
N PRO A 250 16.34 1.68 -7.23
CA PRO A 250 16.82 0.54 -8.00
C PRO A 250 16.84 -0.72 -7.12
N ALA A 251 16.40 -1.86 -7.64
CA ALA A 251 16.17 -3.09 -6.87
C ALA A 251 17.44 -3.65 -6.20
N GLY A 252 18.63 -3.25 -6.67
CA GLY A 252 19.91 -3.59 -6.04
C GLY A 252 20.31 -2.68 -4.87
N SER A 253 19.52 -1.65 -4.55
CA SER A 253 19.81 -0.72 -3.46
C SER A 253 19.58 -1.37 -2.10
N ALA A 254 20.38 -1.01 -1.10
CA ALA A 254 20.27 -1.54 0.25
C ALA A 254 19.04 -1.01 1.03
N SER A 255 18.43 0.09 0.56
CA SER A 255 17.26 0.73 1.15
C SER A 255 16.47 1.47 0.07
N LEU A 256 15.17 1.61 0.29
CA LEU A 256 14.27 2.45 -0.51
C LEU A 256 14.53 3.96 -0.33
N GLY A 257 15.21 4.34 0.75
CA GLY A 257 15.45 5.75 1.09
C GLY A 257 14.20 6.47 1.61
N ALA A 258 14.22 7.80 1.54
CA ALA A 258 13.10 8.64 1.92
C ALA A 258 11.92 8.52 0.94
N ALA A 259 10.73 8.89 1.39
CA ALA A 259 9.56 8.97 0.52
C ALA A 259 9.84 9.88 -0.69
N ARG A 260 9.45 9.41 -1.86
CA ARG A 260 9.57 10.11 -3.14
C ARG A 260 8.39 11.05 -3.35
N ALA A 261 7.22 10.66 -2.87
CA ALA A 261 6.01 11.46 -2.88
C ALA A 261 5.11 11.11 -1.69
N SER A 262 4.35 12.09 -1.20
CA SER A 262 3.24 11.89 -0.29
C SER A 262 2.16 12.94 -0.58
N PHE A 263 0.91 12.52 -0.70
CA PHE A 263 -0.24 13.39 -0.98
C PHE A 263 -1.52 12.83 -0.36
#